data_AF-A0A7W9ZN43-F1
#
_entry.id   AF-A0A7W9ZN43-F1
#
_cell.length_a   1.000
_cell.length_b   1.000
_cell.length_c   1.000
_cell.angle_alpha   90.00
_cell.angle_beta   90.00
_cell.angle_gamma   90.00
#
_symmetry.space_group_name_H-M   'P 1'
#
loop_
_entity.id
_entity.type
_entity.pdbx_description
1 polymer ?
#
loop_
_entity_poly.entity_id
_entity_poly.type
_entity_poly.pdbx_seq_one_letter_code
_entity_poly.pdbx_strand_id
1 'polypeptide(L)' 'MSAIFSRTYRSLERLLRHLARRGAISTLRELDDDALKDIGLARSEIEAAAFGRMTAYGRARKS' A
#
# COMPACT_ATOMS: atom_id res chain seq x y z
N MET A 1 -16.98 15.13 -26.01
CA MET A 1 -15.69 14.61 -25.49
C MET A 1 -15.92 13.17 -25.01
N SER A 2 -15.29 12.21 -25.68
CA SER A 2 -15.72 10.80 -25.81
C SER A 2 -15.58 9.94 -24.54
N ALA A 3 -16.64 9.23 -24.16
CA ALA A 3 -16.72 8.30 -23.03
C ALA A 3 -15.76 7.10 -23.10
N ILE A 4 -15.12 6.87 -24.26
CA ILE A 4 -14.15 5.78 -24.48
C ILE A 4 -12.82 6.06 -23.75
N PHE A 5 -12.45 7.33 -23.62
CA PHE A 5 -11.21 7.75 -22.92
C PHE A 5 -11.25 7.45 -21.42
N SER A 6 -12.45 7.41 -20.81
CA SER A 6 -12.61 7.16 -19.37
C SER A 6 -12.34 5.70 -18.96
N ARG A 7 -12.61 4.74 -19.85
CA ARG A 7 -12.63 3.31 -19.48
C ARG A 7 -11.26 2.65 -19.57
N THR A 8 -10.42 3.05 -20.52
CA THR A 8 -9.04 2.53 -20.66
C THR A 8 -8.09 3.11 -19.60
N TYR A 9 -8.27 4.39 -19.23
CA TYR A 9 -7.48 5.05 -18.19
C TYR A 9 -7.64 4.39 -16.82
N ARG A 10 -8.87 3.97 -16.46
CA ARG A 10 -9.14 3.29 -15.19
C ARG A 10 -8.39 1.95 -15.08
N SER A 11 -8.20 1.25 -16.19
CA SER A 11 -7.48 -0.03 -16.25
C SER A 11 -5.97 0.15 -16.07
N LEU A 12 -5.39 1.15 -16.73
CA LEU A 12 -3.96 1.51 -16.57
C LEU A 12 -3.67 1.98 -15.15
N GLU A 13 -4.53 2.82 -14.58
CA GLU A 13 -4.38 3.29 -13.20
C GLU A 13 -4.45 2.13 -12.19
N ARG A 14 -5.31 1.13 -12.44
CA ARG A 14 -5.34 -0.12 -11.65
C ARG A 14 -4.03 -0.91 -11.78
N LEU A 15 -3.48 -1.03 -12.99
CA LEU A 15 -2.23 -1.73 -13.22
C LEU A 15 -1.05 -1.02 -12.54
N LEU A 16 -0.94 0.30 -12.70
CA LEU A 16 0.10 1.11 -12.05
C LEU A 16 0.02 1.00 -10.52
N ARG A 17 -1.19 1.06 -9.94
CA ARG A 17 -1.38 0.80 -8.51
C ARG A 17 -0.95 -0.61 -8.12
N HIS A 18 -1.21 -1.62 -8.94
CA HIS A 18 -0.79 -2.99 -8.65
C HIS A 18 0.74 -3.13 -8.67
N LEU A 19 1.41 -2.51 -9.66
CA LEU A 19 2.87 -2.50 -9.76
C LEU A 19 3.50 -1.72 -8.59
N ALA A 20 2.97 -0.55 -8.25
CA ALA A 20 3.42 0.23 -7.09
C ALA A 20 3.30 -0.57 -5.79
N ARG A 21 2.19 -1.31 -5.60
CA ARG A 21 2.03 -2.20 -4.44
C ARG A 21 3.06 -3.32 -4.41
N ARG A 22 3.33 -3.96 -5.54
CA ARG A 22 4.36 -5.02 -5.62
C ARG A 22 5.75 -4.48 -5.33
N GLY A 23 6.08 -3.29 -5.85
CA GLY A 23 7.33 -2.60 -5.53
C GLY A 23 7.46 -2.32 -4.04
N ALA A 24 6.43 -1.73 -3.43
CA ALA A 24 6.41 -1.47 -1.99
C ALA A 24 6.56 -2.74 -1.14
N ILE A 25 5.88 -3.84 -1.51
CA ILE A 25 6.04 -5.14 -0.82
C ILE A 25 7.47 -5.66 -0.95
N SER A 26 8.11 -5.53 -2.12
CA SER A 26 9.50 -5.96 -2.33
C SER A 26 10.45 -5.18 -1.43
N THR A 27 10.36 -3.85 -1.46
CA THR A 27 11.20 -2.97 -0.63
C THR A 27 11.01 -3.24 0.87
N LEU A 28 9.76 -3.42 1.33
CA LEU A 28 9.50 -3.77 2.72
C LEU A 28 10.01 -5.17 3.08
N ARG A 29 10.07 -6.09 2.11
CA ARG A 29 10.62 -7.44 2.33
C ARG A 29 12.15 -7.46 2.39
N GLU A 30 12.82 -6.45 1.86
CA GLU A 30 14.28 -6.31 1.96
C GLU A 30 14.72 -5.88 3.38
N LEU A 31 13.83 -5.22 4.14
CA LEU A 31 14.06 -4.91 5.54
C LEU A 31 14.05 -6.19 6.40
N ASP A 32 14.90 -6.22 7.41
CA ASP A 32 14.84 -7.23 8.47
C ASP A 32 13.70 -6.92 9.47
N ASP A 33 13.43 -7.86 10.37
CA ASP A 33 12.33 -7.72 11.32
C ASP A 33 12.54 -6.58 12.33
N ASP A 34 13.79 -6.24 12.64
CA ASP A 34 14.13 -5.13 13.54
C ASP A 34 13.88 -3.77 12.88
N ALA A 35 14.28 -3.60 11.62
CA ALA A 35 14.01 -2.40 10.84
C ALA A 35 12.51 -2.21 10.57
N LEU A 36 11.77 -3.30 10.34
CA LEU A 36 10.30 -3.26 10.25
C LEU A 36 9.67 -2.80 11.57
N LYS A 37 10.16 -3.33 12.69
CA LYS A 37 9.68 -2.96 14.02
C LYS A 37 9.97 -1.50 14.36
N ASP A 38 11.12 -0.96 13.93
CA ASP A 38 11.49 0.44 14.14
C ASP A 38 10.48 1.40 13.50
N ILE A 39 9.95 1.05 12.32
CA ILE A 39 8.88 1.81 11.63
C ILE A 39 7.47 1.41 12.07
N GLY A 40 7.34 0.57 13.12
CA GLY A 40 6.07 0.15 13.68
C GLY A 40 5.27 -0.84 12.82
N LEU A 41 5.96 -1.66 12.02
CA LEU A 41 5.37 -2.68 11.16
C LEU A 41 5.78 -4.09 11.57
N ALA A 42 4.83 -5.02 11.55
CA ALA A 42 5.16 -6.46 11.55
C ALA A 42 5.33 -7.00 10.13
N ARG A 43 6.14 -8.07 9.97
CA ARG A 43 6.32 -8.78 8.68
C ARG A 43 4.99 -9.22 8.05
N SER A 44 4.05 -9.66 8.88
CA SER A 44 2.69 -10.05 8.48
C SER A 44 1.83 -8.86 8.02
N GLU A 45 2.16 -7.63 8.41
CA GLU A 45 1.41 -6.42 8.08
C GLU A 45 1.87 -5.74 6.78
N ILE A 46 3.03 -6.13 6.22
CA ILE A 46 3.57 -5.57 4.97
C ILE A 46 2.52 -5.55 3.85
N GLU A 47 1.76 -6.64 3.70
CA GLU A 47 0.73 -6.71 2.67
C GLU A 47 -0.43 -5.75 2.99
N ALA A 48 -0.91 -5.69 4.24
CA ALA A 48 -1.93 -4.73 4.62
C ALA A 48 -1.47 -3.28 4.41
N ALA A 49 -0.21 -2.98 4.72
CA ALA A 49 0.44 -1.68 4.54
C ALA A 49 0.47 -1.27 3.06
N ALA A 50 1.01 -2.13 2.19
CA ALA A 50 1.12 -1.85 0.77
C ALA A 50 -0.26 -1.66 0.11
N PHE A 51 -1.28 -2.39 0.57
CA PHE A 51 -2.64 -2.23 0.07
C PHE A 51 -3.39 -1.02 0.66
N GLY A 52 -2.79 -0.28 1.60
CA GLY A 52 -3.41 0.87 2.27
C GLY A 52 -4.55 0.47 3.21
N ARG A 53 -4.50 -0.76 3.75
CA ARG A 53 -5.52 -1.34 4.63
C ARG A 53 -5.17 -1.25 6.11
N MET A 54 -4.01 -0.68 6.44
CA MET A 54 -3.67 -0.41 7.83
C MET A 54 -4.56 0.70 8.37
N THR A 55 -5.29 0.40 9.44
CA THR A 55 -5.86 1.45 10.28
C THR A 55 -4.70 2.17 10.96
N ALA A 56 -4.68 3.50 10.94
CA ALA A 56 -3.71 4.25 11.71
C ALA A 56 -3.82 3.85 13.19
N TYR A 57 -2.85 3.09 13.69
CA TYR A 57 -2.68 2.82 15.12
C TYR A 57 -2.33 4.16 15.79
N GLY A 58 -3.35 4.94 16.10
CA GLY A 58 -3.20 6.33 16.55
C GLY A 58 -4.46 7.18 16.44
N ARG A 59 -5.49 6.76 15.68
CA ARG A 59 -6.81 7.41 15.72
C ARG A 59 -7.78 6.72 16.69
N ALA A 60 -7.27 6.35 17.86
CA ALA A 60 -8.09 6.18 19.05
C ALA A 60 -7.73 7.34 20.00
N ARG A 61 -8.72 8.18 20.32
CA ARG A 61 -8.71 9.42 21.14
C ARG A 61 -8.46 10.72 20.33
N LYS A 62 -9.27 11.78 20.40
CA LYS A 62 -10.30 12.21 21.36
C LYS A 62 -11.43 13.01 20.65
N SER A 63 -12.55 13.08 21.38
CA SER A 63 -13.75 13.91 21.24
C SER A 63 -14.88 13.32 20.42
#